data_AF-A0A920Q272-F1
#
_entry.id   AF-A0A920Q272-F1
#
_cell.length_a   1.000
_cell.length_b   1.000
_cell.length_c   1.000
_cell.angle_alpha   90.00
_cell.angle_beta   90.00
_cell.angle_gamma   90.00
#
_symmetry.space_group_name_H-M   'P 1'
#
loop_
_entity.id
_entity.type
_entity.pdbx_description
1 polymer ?
#
loop_
_entity_poly.entity_id
_entity_poly.type
_entity_poly.pdbx_seq_one_letter_code
_entity_poly.pdbx_strand_id
1 'polypeptide(L)'
;MIRLDEAETVVAGGMESMTNAPYLLTKARGGYRIGDGAVVDSMMLDGLTCTLEHCAMGEATERYAAELGLERGPQDAFAAASHERAARAQKDGLLAEEIAPVSVPQRRGEPVVVVDDEGIRPEADADSMGRLPAAFVPDGNITAGNASQISDGAAGPA
;
A
#
# COMPACT_ATOMS: atom_id res chain seq x y z
N MET A 1 22.12 19.72 -0.29
CA MET A 1 21.24 20.79 -0.80
C MET A 1 21.12 21.93 0.19
N ILE A 2 20.05 22.07 0.98
CA ILE A 2 19.86 23.27 1.84
C ILE A 2 21.00 23.47 2.85
N ARG A 3 21.35 22.45 3.63
CA ARG A 3 22.44 22.54 4.61
C ARG A 3 23.85 22.71 4.01
N LEU A 4 23.98 22.50 2.70
CA LEU A 4 25.23 22.65 1.97
C LEU A 4 25.25 23.98 1.18
N ASP A 5 24.24 24.83 1.38
CA ASP A 5 24.03 26.08 0.63
C ASP A 5 23.95 25.89 -0.90
N GLU A 6 23.59 24.68 -1.37
CA GLU A 6 23.41 24.39 -2.80
C GLU A 6 22.01 24.76 -3.30
N ALA A 7 21.06 24.97 -2.38
CA ALA A 7 19.70 25.38 -2.69
C ALA A 7 19.09 26.14 -1.51
N GLU A 8 18.36 27.22 -1.79
CA GLU A 8 17.67 28.02 -0.77
C GLU A 8 16.27 27.47 -0.45
N THR A 9 15.61 26.85 -1.42
CA THR A 9 14.27 26.28 -1.28
C THR A 9 14.16 25.00 -2.10
N VAL A 10 13.57 23.96 -1.51
CA VAL A 10 13.37 22.67 -2.16
C VAL A 10 11.96 22.18 -1.82
N VAL A 11 11.23 21.75 -2.84
CA VAL A 11 9.98 21.00 -2.67
C VAL A 11 10.34 19.52 -2.75
N ALA A 12 10.02 18.78 -1.69
CA ALA A 12 10.28 17.35 -1.61
C ALA A 12 8.98 16.62 -1.28
N GLY A 13 8.63 15.62 -2.07
CA GLY A 13 7.42 14.83 -1.90
C GLY A 13 7.57 13.47 -2.56
N GLY A 14 6.48 12.74 -2.61
CA GLY A 14 6.38 11.43 -3.26
C GLY A 14 5.00 11.23 -3.86
N MET A 15 4.92 10.33 -4.82
CA MET A 15 3.66 9.91 -5.43
C MET A 15 3.78 8.45 -5.85
N GLU A 16 2.66 7.73 -5.82
CA GLU A 16 2.54 6.37 -6.32
C GLU A 16 1.14 6.15 -6.89
N SER A 17 1.04 5.36 -7.95
CA SER A 17 -0.23 4.84 -8.44
C SER A 17 -0.04 3.37 -8.76
N MET A 18 -0.17 2.55 -7.72
CA MET A 18 0.01 1.10 -7.83
C MET A 18 -1.07 0.48 -8.73
N THR A 19 -2.27 1.08 -8.76
CA THR A 19 -3.35 0.69 -9.67
C THR A 19 -2.94 0.72 -11.15
N ASN A 20 -2.06 1.66 -11.52
CA ASN A 20 -1.62 1.85 -12.90
C ASN A 20 -0.26 1.22 -13.21
N ALA A 21 0.28 0.37 -12.31
CA ALA A 21 1.53 -0.34 -12.53
C ALA A 21 1.42 -1.27 -13.76
N PRO A 22 2.36 -1.21 -14.72
CA PRO A 22 2.29 -2.03 -15.92
C PRO A 22 2.73 -3.47 -15.70
N TYR A 23 2.33 -4.35 -16.61
CA TYR A 23 2.98 -5.64 -16.79
C TYR A 23 4.16 -5.54 -17.76
N LEU A 24 5.21 -6.31 -17.51
CA LEU A 24 6.48 -6.31 -18.22
C LEU A 24 6.72 -7.63 -18.96
N LEU A 25 7.34 -7.51 -20.13
CA LEU A 25 7.86 -8.64 -20.92
C LEU A 25 9.39 -8.54 -20.96
N THR A 26 10.05 -9.11 -19.95
CA THR A 26 11.47 -8.86 -19.66
C THR A 26 12.44 -9.33 -20.76
N LYS A 27 12.04 -10.28 -21.61
CA LYS A 27 12.86 -10.79 -22.72
C LYS A 27 12.43 -10.27 -24.10
N ALA A 28 11.34 -9.52 -24.21
CA ALA A 28 10.77 -9.11 -25.50
C ALA A 28 11.75 -8.33 -26.38
N ARG A 29 12.60 -7.49 -25.77
CA ARG A 29 13.60 -6.69 -26.50
C ARG A 29 14.57 -7.54 -27.33
N GLY A 30 14.97 -8.71 -26.83
CA GLY A 30 15.86 -9.65 -27.53
C GLY A 30 15.13 -10.71 -28.36
N GLY A 31 13.80 -10.79 -28.24
CA GLY A 31 12.96 -11.84 -28.81
C GLY A 31 13.01 -13.15 -28.00
N TYR A 32 11.88 -13.85 -27.94
CA TYR A 32 11.76 -15.13 -27.21
C TYR A 32 12.31 -16.34 -27.97
N ARG A 33 12.52 -16.22 -29.29
CA ARG A 33 12.92 -17.29 -30.21
C ARG A 33 11.94 -18.49 -30.25
N ILE A 34 11.94 -19.33 -29.22
CA ILE A 34 11.08 -20.51 -29.10
C ILE A 34 10.85 -20.83 -27.61
N GLY A 35 9.60 -21.13 -27.24
CA GLY A 35 9.19 -21.41 -25.85
C GLY A 35 8.42 -20.26 -25.18
N ASP A 36 7.94 -20.53 -23.96
CA ASP A 36 7.06 -19.63 -23.23
C ASP A 36 7.82 -18.47 -22.55
N GLY A 37 7.09 -17.39 -22.29
CA GLY A 37 7.57 -16.22 -21.56
C GLY A 37 6.58 -15.81 -20.46
N ALA A 38 7.11 -15.29 -19.36
CA ALA A 38 6.28 -14.74 -18.29
C ALA A 38 5.87 -13.30 -18.62
N VAL A 39 4.62 -12.98 -18.34
CA VAL A 39 4.12 -11.61 -18.20
C VAL A 39 4.28 -11.25 -16.72
N VAL A 40 5.13 -10.28 -16.43
CA VAL A 40 5.58 -10.00 -15.05
C VAL A 40 4.93 -8.73 -14.53
N ASP A 41 4.29 -8.80 -13.37
CA ASP A 41 3.72 -7.63 -12.71
C ASP A 41 4.86 -6.73 -12.18
N SER A 42 4.95 -5.46 -12.64
CA SER A 42 6.02 -4.55 -12.20
C SER A 42 5.89 -4.15 -10.74
N MET A 43 4.67 -4.04 -10.22
CA MET A 43 4.43 -3.69 -8.81
C MET A 43 4.99 -4.79 -7.91
N MET A 44 4.72 -6.06 -8.26
CA MET A 44 5.30 -7.18 -7.52
C MET A 44 6.81 -7.25 -7.69
N LEU A 45 7.32 -7.10 -8.91
CA LEU A 45 8.76 -7.23 -9.20
C LEU A 45 9.60 -6.12 -8.55
N ASP A 46 9.20 -4.86 -8.74
CA ASP A 46 10.02 -3.70 -8.40
C ASP A 46 9.67 -3.12 -7.02
N GLY A 47 8.45 -3.36 -6.52
CA GLY A 47 7.96 -2.79 -5.25
C GLY A 47 7.79 -3.80 -4.10
N LEU A 48 7.25 -4.99 -4.38
CA LEU A 48 6.74 -5.90 -3.33
C LEU A 48 7.50 -7.23 -3.20
N THR A 49 8.58 -7.43 -3.95
CA THR A 49 9.42 -8.62 -3.88
C THR A 49 10.84 -8.28 -3.45
N CYS A 50 11.35 -9.01 -2.45
CA CYS A 50 12.69 -8.82 -1.93
C CYS A 50 13.69 -9.21 -3.01
N THR A 51 14.59 -8.30 -3.39
CA THR A 51 15.64 -8.58 -4.38
C THR A 51 16.74 -9.48 -3.84
N LEU A 52 16.88 -9.58 -2.52
CA LEU A 52 17.90 -10.40 -1.85
C LEU A 52 17.39 -11.81 -1.54
N GLU A 53 16.17 -11.90 -1.01
CA GLU A 53 15.57 -13.16 -0.55
C GLU A 53 14.58 -13.75 -1.54
N HIS A 54 14.27 -13.04 -2.63
CA HIS A 54 13.39 -13.46 -3.71
C HIS A 54 12.00 -13.95 -3.25
N CYS A 55 11.42 -13.26 -2.26
CA CYS A 55 10.10 -13.55 -1.70
C CYS A 55 9.26 -12.27 -1.58
N ALA A 56 7.94 -12.42 -1.47
CA ALA A 56 7.04 -11.28 -1.26
C ALA A 56 7.30 -10.62 0.10
N MET A 57 7.12 -9.29 0.21
CA MET A 57 7.31 -8.56 1.47
C MET A 57 6.48 -9.13 2.63
N GLY A 58 5.26 -9.61 2.37
CA GLY A 58 4.44 -10.23 3.39
C GLY A 58 5.00 -11.57 3.89
N GLU A 59 5.59 -12.37 3.01
CA GLU A 59 6.30 -13.60 3.40
C GLU A 59 7.54 -13.29 4.24
N ALA A 60 8.30 -12.26 3.87
CA ALA A 60 9.44 -11.82 4.66
C ALA A 60 8.99 -11.35 6.05
N THR A 61 7.90 -10.58 6.13
CA THR A 61 7.31 -10.09 7.38
C THR A 61 6.94 -11.24 8.32
N GLU A 62 6.36 -12.33 7.80
CA GLU A 62 6.04 -13.53 8.59
C GLU A 62 7.27 -14.12 9.27
N ARG A 63 8.39 -14.25 8.55
CA ARG A 63 9.63 -14.79 9.11
C ARG A 63 10.16 -13.92 10.25
N TYR A 64 10.24 -12.61 10.03
CA TYR A 64 10.73 -11.68 11.06
C TYR A 64 9.79 -11.60 12.26
N ALA A 65 8.46 -11.62 12.03
CA ALA A 65 7.47 -11.63 13.09
C ALA A 65 7.59 -12.90 13.96
N ALA A 66 7.79 -14.06 13.33
CA ALA A 66 7.99 -15.33 14.04
C ALA A 66 9.26 -15.33 14.90
N GLU A 67 10.38 -14.79 14.39
CA GLU A 67 11.63 -14.65 15.16
C GLU A 67 11.46 -13.77 16.40
N LEU A 68 10.60 -12.75 16.33
CA LEU A 68 10.26 -11.85 17.41
C LEU A 68 9.15 -12.39 18.33
N GLY A 69 8.55 -13.55 18.02
CA GLY A 69 7.44 -14.13 18.77
C GLY A 69 6.16 -13.29 18.71
N LEU A 70 5.93 -12.57 17.62
CA LEU A 70 4.72 -11.75 17.44
C LEU A 70 3.52 -12.63 17.09
N GLU A 71 2.55 -12.66 17.98
CA GLU A 71 1.32 -13.42 17.82
C GLU A 71 0.29 -12.69 16.94
N ARG A 72 -0.65 -13.45 16.37
CA ARG A 72 -1.73 -12.94 15.51
C ARG A 72 -2.67 -11.96 16.22
N GLY A 73 -3.15 -12.32 17.41
CA GLY A 73 -4.17 -11.56 18.13
C GLY A 73 -3.83 -10.08 18.33
N PRO A 74 -2.63 -9.75 18.84
CA PRO A 74 -2.18 -8.36 18.97
C PRO A 74 -2.09 -7.60 17.64
N GLN A 75 -1.73 -8.26 16.54
CA GLN A 75 -1.65 -7.65 15.21
C GLN A 75 -3.04 -7.28 14.68
N ASP A 76 -4.01 -8.18 14.83
CA ASP A 76 -5.40 -7.92 14.45
C ASP A 76 -6.04 -6.81 15.29
N ALA A 77 -5.78 -6.81 16.59
CA ALA A 77 -6.24 -5.76 17.49
C ALA A 77 -5.64 -4.39 17.12
N PHE A 78 -4.37 -4.36 16.73
CA PHE A 78 -3.71 -3.15 16.26
C PHE A 78 -4.32 -2.65 14.95
N ALA A 79 -4.58 -3.54 14.00
CA ALA A 79 -5.19 -3.20 12.72
C ALA A 79 -6.62 -2.63 12.88
N ALA A 80 -7.43 -3.26 13.73
CA ALA A 80 -8.76 -2.74 14.07
C ALA A 80 -8.69 -1.34 14.71
N ALA A 81 -7.78 -1.15 15.68
CA ALA A 81 -7.58 0.15 16.31
C ALA A 81 -7.06 1.21 15.32
N SER A 82 -6.28 0.81 14.31
CA SER A 82 -5.83 1.70 13.23
C SER A 82 -7.02 2.25 12.44
N HIS A 83 -7.93 1.38 12.00
CA HIS A 83 -9.14 1.77 11.29
C HIS A 83 -10.08 2.62 12.16
N GLU A 84 -10.28 2.27 13.44
CA GLU A 84 -11.11 3.06 14.36
C GLU A 84 -10.58 4.50 14.50
N ARG A 85 -9.27 4.66 14.66
CA ARG A 85 -8.63 5.97 14.80
C ARG A 85 -8.74 6.79 13.52
N ALA A 86 -8.48 6.18 12.37
CA ALA A 86 -8.58 6.85 11.07
C ALA A 86 -10.03 7.27 10.77
N ALA A 87 -11.01 6.39 11.01
CA ALA A 87 -12.43 6.70 10.86
C ALA A 87 -12.87 7.86 11.75
N ARG A 88 -12.40 7.89 13.01
CA ARG A 88 -12.65 9.02 13.91
C ARG A 88 -12.00 10.30 13.41
N ALA A 89 -10.74 10.26 12.98
CA ALA A 89 -10.03 11.43 12.48
C ALA A 89 -10.72 12.04 11.25
N GLN A 90 -11.16 11.21 10.31
CA GLN A 90 -11.92 11.65 9.15
C GLN A 90 -13.28 12.23 9.54
N LYS A 91 -14.04 11.55 10.40
CA LYS A 91 -15.35 12.01 10.90
C LYS A 91 -15.26 13.35 11.64
N ASP A 92 -14.23 13.52 12.45
CA ASP A 92 -14.00 14.72 13.26
C ASP A 92 -13.32 15.85 12.45
N GLY A 93 -13.06 15.63 11.15
CA GLY A 93 -12.48 16.61 10.23
C GLY A 93 -11.00 16.89 10.46
N LEU A 94 -10.28 16.03 11.19
CA LEU A 94 -8.88 16.22 11.55
C LEU A 94 -7.93 16.08 10.34
N LEU A 95 -8.35 15.36 9.30
CA LEU A 95 -7.58 15.18 8.06
C LEU A 95 -7.87 16.26 7.01
N ALA A 96 -8.89 17.09 7.22
CA ALA A 96 -9.37 18.03 6.20
C ALA A 96 -8.36 19.15 5.88
N GLU A 97 -7.46 19.49 6.81
CA GLU A 97 -6.43 20.50 6.59
C GLU A 97 -5.28 19.98 5.71
N GLU A 98 -4.97 18.68 5.78
CA GLU A 98 -3.84 18.06 5.06
C GLU A 98 -4.26 17.44 3.71
N ILE A 99 -5.53 17.07 3.53
CA ILE A 99 -6.02 16.48 2.29
C ILE A 99 -6.32 17.57 1.24
N ALA A 100 -5.57 17.54 0.13
CA ALA A 100 -5.90 18.29 -1.08
C ALA A 100 -6.92 17.51 -1.94
N PRO A 101 -8.11 18.06 -2.25
CA PRO A 101 -9.12 17.37 -3.06
C PRO A 101 -8.63 16.97 -4.46
N VAL A 102 -8.91 15.73 -4.86
CA VAL A 102 -8.61 15.23 -6.21
C VAL A 102 -9.89 15.20 -7.04
N SER A 103 -9.94 16.02 -8.10
CA SER A 103 -11.09 16.06 -9.02
C SER A 103 -10.89 15.10 -10.19
N VAL A 104 -11.71 14.05 -10.26
CA VAL A 104 -11.67 13.02 -11.30
C VAL A 104 -12.69 13.34 -12.40
N PRO A 105 -12.25 13.70 -13.62
CA PRO A 105 -13.14 14.10 -14.69
C PRO A 105 -14.01 12.92 -15.17
N GLN A 106 -15.29 13.21 -15.40
CA GLN A 106 -16.25 12.23 -15.91
C GLN A 106 -16.53 12.47 -17.40
N ARG A 107 -16.79 11.40 -18.14
CA ARG A 107 -17.17 11.49 -19.57
C ARG A 107 -18.45 12.32 -19.77
N ARG A 108 -19.35 12.31 -18.79
CA ARG A 108 -20.59 13.10 -18.74
C ARG A 108 -20.86 13.49 -17.28
N GLY A 109 -21.35 14.70 -17.06
CA GLY A 109 -21.68 15.20 -15.72
C GLY A 109 -20.50 15.88 -15.04
N GLU A 110 -20.71 16.28 -13.77
CA GLU A 110 -19.71 16.93 -12.94
C GLU A 110 -18.58 15.96 -12.54
N PRO A 111 -17.36 16.47 -12.26
CA PRO A 111 -16.27 15.67 -11.72
C PRO A 111 -16.64 14.99 -10.40
N VAL A 112 -16.11 13.79 -10.17
CA VAL A 112 -16.12 13.17 -8.84
C VAL A 112 -14.96 13.78 -8.06
N VAL A 113 -15.24 14.36 -6.90
CA VAL A 113 -14.20 14.94 -6.04
C VAL A 113 -13.92 13.97 -4.91
N VAL A 114 -12.68 13.47 -4.86
CA VAL A 114 -12.18 12.61 -3.79
C VAL A 114 -11.57 13.52 -2.72
N VAL A 115 -12.11 13.44 -1.50
CA VAL A 115 -11.71 14.27 -0.34
C VAL A 115 -11.48 13.44 0.92
N ASP A 116 -11.66 12.12 0.80
CA ASP A 116 -11.69 11.17 1.91
C ASP A 116 -10.78 9.99 1.55
N ASP A 117 -10.11 9.41 2.55
CA ASP A 117 -9.31 8.19 2.39
C ASP A 117 -10.23 6.96 2.22
N GLU A 118 -10.17 6.32 1.05
CA GLU A 118 -11.09 5.23 0.68
C GLU A 118 -10.83 3.89 1.41
N GLY A 119 -9.62 3.72 1.97
CA GLY A 119 -9.19 2.47 2.60
C GLY A 119 -9.72 2.24 4.02
N ILE A 120 -10.33 3.25 4.63
CA ILE A 120 -10.77 3.21 6.02
C ILE A 120 -12.07 2.40 6.15
N ARG A 121 -12.08 1.45 7.09
CA ARG A 121 -13.23 0.57 7.40
C ARG A 121 -13.71 0.84 8.84
N PRO A 122 -14.66 1.76 9.05
CA PRO A 122 -15.12 2.13 10.40
C PRO A 122 -15.69 0.96 11.23
N GLU A 123 -16.15 -0.10 10.55
CA GLU A 123 -16.72 -1.31 11.13
C GLU A 123 -15.69 -2.39 11.46
N ALA A 124 -14.41 -2.17 11.14
CA ALA A 124 -13.33 -3.12 11.43
C ALA A 124 -13.20 -3.36 12.95
N ASP A 125 -13.18 -4.63 13.35
CA ASP A 125 -12.96 -5.06 14.73
C ASP A 125 -12.01 -6.27 14.79
N ALA A 126 -11.49 -6.58 15.98
CA ALA A 126 -10.54 -7.68 16.14
C ALA A 126 -11.13 -9.04 15.72
N ASP A 127 -12.44 -9.24 15.90
CA ASP A 127 -13.13 -10.48 15.57
C ASP A 127 -13.22 -10.70 14.05
N SER A 128 -13.52 -9.66 13.28
CA SER A 128 -13.56 -9.69 11.82
C SER A 128 -12.16 -9.86 11.25
N MET A 129 -11.15 -9.20 11.82
CA MET A 129 -9.75 -9.39 11.45
C MET A 129 -9.26 -10.83 11.71
N GLY A 130 -9.62 -11.41 12.85
CA GLY A 130 -9.23 -12.77 13.23
C GLY A 130 -9.83 -13.87 12.34
N ARG A 131 -10.89 -13.59 11.60
CA ARG A 131 -11.51 -14.54 10.66
C ARG A 131 -10.82 -14.59 9.29
N LEU A 132 -9.93 -13.64 9.01
CA LEU A 132 -9.26 -13.58 7.71
C LEU A 132 -8.16 -14.65 7.61
N PRO A 133 -8.06 -15.35 6.47
CA PRO A 133 -7.02 -16.33 6.23
C PRO A 133 -5.64 -15.64 6.09
N ALA A 134 -4.58 -16.39 6.42
CA ALA A 134 -3.22 -16.00 6.12
C ALA A 134 -3.04 -15.71 4.62
N ALA A 135 -2.38 -14.60 4.28
CA ALA A 135 -2.29 -14.11 2.90
C ALA A 135 -1.01 -14.56 2.17
N PHE A 136 0.07 -14.86 2.90
CA PHE A 136 1.40 -15.06 2.30
C PHE A 136 1.98 -16.45 2.52
N VAL A 137 1.85 -17.00 3.73
CA VAL A 137 2.31 -18.36 4.06
C VAL A 137 1.17 -19.16 4.69
N PRO A 138 1.12 -20.49 4.48
CA PRO A 138 0.21 -21.35 5.23
C PRO A 138 0.45 -21.17 6.74
N ASP A 139 -0.64 -21.08 7.50
CA ASP A 139 -0.62 -20.89 8.96
C ASP A 139 0.12 -19.64 9.46
N GLY A 140 0.26 -18.64 8.59
CA GLY A 140 0.85 -17.33 8.90
C GLY A 140 -0.05 -16.39 9.71
N ASN A 141 0.57 -15.36 10.30
CA ASN A 141 -0.11 -14.33 11.07
C ASN A 141 -0.55 -13.13 10.22
N ILE A 142 0.05 -12.91 9.05
CA ILE A 142 -0.22 -11.76 8.19
C ILE A 142 -1.40 -12.06 7.27
N THR A 143 -2.35 -11.13 7.23
CA THR A 143 -3.58 -11.20 6.45
C THR A 143 -3.87 -9.91 5.73
N ALA A 144 -4.85 -9.94 4.82
CA ALA A 144 -5.34 -8.74 4.15
C ALA A 144 -5.97 -7.70 5.11
N GLY A 145 -6.29 -8.08 6.36
CA GLY A 145 -6.87 -7.17 7.35
C GLY A 145 -5.85 -6.52 8.27
N ASN A 146 -4.69 -7.15 8.48
CA ASN A 146 -3.62 -6.63 9.34
C ASN A 146 -2.37 -6.18 8.57
N ALA A 147 -2.43 -6.22 7.23
CA ALA A 147 -1.45 -5.61 6.34
C ALA A 147 -2.06 -4.38 5.64
N SER A 148 -1.18 -3.45 5.23
CA SER A 148 -1.60 -2.31 4.40
C SER A 148 -2.10 -2.76 3.03
N GLN A 149 -2.99 -1.95 2.46
CA GLN A 149 -3.50 -2.15 1.12
C GLN A 149 -2.50 -1.69 0.05
N ILE A 150 -2.78 -2.11 -1.19
CA ILE A 150 -2.23 -1.50 -2.40
C ILE A 150 -3.02 -0.21 -2.62
N SER A 151 -2.31 0.91 -2.73
CA SER A 151 -2.92 2.25 -2.67
C SER A 151 -2.31 3.20 -3.68
N ASP A 152 -3.08 4.22 -4.01
CA ASP A 152 -2.68 5.33 -4.88
C ASP A 152 -2.68 6.61 -4.04
N GLY A 153 -1.67 7.47 -4.22
CA GLY A 153 -1.58 8.70 -3.45
C GLY A 153 -0.34 9.53 -3.75
N ALA A 154 -0.33 10.76 -3.24
CA ALA A 154 0.82 11.65 -3.27
C ALA A 154 0.86 12.52 -2.03
N ALA A 155 2.06 12.89 -1.60
CA ALA A 155 2.27 13.80 -0.48
C ALA A 155 3.42 14.76 -0.81
N GLY A 156 3.27 16.01 -0.41
CA GLY A 156 4.26 17.06 -0.56
C GLY A 156 4.01 18.16 0.48
N PRO A 157 4.91 19.16 0.59
CA PRO A 157 4.69 20.29 1.46
C PRO A 157 3.49 21.10 0.93
N ALA A 158 2.66 21.58 1.87
CA ALA A 158 1.54 22.47 1.59
C ALA A 158 2.00 23.84 1.05
#